data_AF-A0A941FH69-F1
#
_entry.id   AF-A0A941FH69-F1
#
_cell.length_a   1.000
_cell.length_b   1.000
_cell.length_c   1.000
_cell.angle_alpha   90.00
_cell.angle_beta   90.00
_cell.angle_gamma   90.00
#
_symmetry.space_group_name_H-M   'P 1'
#
loop_
_entity.id
_entity.type
_entity.pdbx_description
1 polymer ?
#
loop_
_entity_poly.entity_id
_entity_poly.type
_entity_poly.pdbx_seq_one_letter_code
_entity_poly.pdbx_strand_id
1 'polypeptide(L)'
;MPEEIGRNQDANGESPLAKMIAESEREAMGVDIAFVHQGEMRKSLKKGKITVEDLYTNVPMGHNVSKLILTGDQIKLALEQQWTKDYENRLQTVGLTYDWEAKAQLAAASLC
;
A
#
# COMPACT_ATOMS: atom_id res chain seq x y z
N MET A 1 -14.37 14.29 -12.19
CA MET A 1 -13.74 12.98 -11.93
C MET A 1 -12.61 12.77 -12.92
N PRO A 2 -11.45 12.26 -12.49
CA PRO A 2 -10.31 12.01 -13.37
C PRO A 2 -10.63 10.95 -14.44
N GLU A 3 -9.87 10.94 -15.53
CA GLU A 3 -10.02 9.97 -16.63
C GLU A 3 -9.56 8.55 -16.25
N GLU A 4 -8.73 8.43 -15.21
CA GLU A 4 -8.36 7.16 -14.60
C GLU A 4 -8.11 7.32 -13.11
N ILE A 5 -8.17 6.19 -12.40
CA ILE A 5 -7.58 6.05 -11.07
C ILE A 5 -6.18 5.49 -11.28
N GLY A 6 -5.19 6.37 -11.13
CA GLY A 6 -3.81 6.12 -11.53
C GLY A 6 -3.12 5.06 -10.66
N ARG A 7 -2.41 4.14 -11.31
CA ARG A 7 -1.54 3.15 -10.62
C ARG A 7 -0.28 3.79 -10.06
N ASN A 8 0.35 4.70 -10.80
CA ASN A 8 1.72 5.10 -10.52
C ASN A 8 1.83 5.92 -9.24
N GLN A 9 2.94 5.72 -8.53
CA GLN A 9 3.27 6.47 -7.34
C GLN A 9 3.78 7.87 -7.70
N ASP A 10 3.43 8.86 -6.89
CA ASP A 10 4.03 10.19 -6.93
C ASP A 10 5.41 10.22 -6.21
N ALA A 11 5.96 11.42 -6.02
CA ALA A 11 7.23 11.61 -5.34
C ALA A 11 7.21 11.11 -3.88
N ASN A 12 6.05 11.10 -3.23
CA ASN A 12 5.86 10.65 -1.86
C ASN A 12 5.60 9.14 -1.77
N GLY A 13 5.43 8.46 -2.91
CA GLY A 13 5.08 7.04 -2.93
C GLY A 13 3.57 6.79 -2.91
N GLU A 14 2.72 7.83 -3.06
CA GLU A 14 1.27 7.68 -3.05
C GLU A 14 0.73 7.32 -4.44
N SER A 15 -0.18 6.34 -4.49
CA SER A 15 -0.88 5.91 -5.69
C SER A 15 -2.39 6.02 -5.46
N PRO A 16 -3.14 6.77 -6.31
CA PRO A 16 -4.59 6.86 -6.19
C PRO A 16 -5.29 5.49 -6.20
N LEU A 17 -4.82 4.56 -7.04
CA LEU A 17 -5.37 3.21 -7.11
C LEU A 17 -5.01 2.38 -5.88
N ALA A 18 -3.74 2.41 -5.45
CA ALA A 18 -3.34 1.69 -4.25
C ALA A 18 -4.12 2.19 -3.03
N LYS A 19 -4.35 3.51 -2.94
CA LYS A 19 -5.10 4.13 -1.84
C LYS A 19 -6.54 3.65 -1.83
N MET A 20 -7.20 3.58 -2.99
CA MET A 20 -8.55 3.05 -3.11
C MET A 20 -8.63 1.58 -2.67
N ILE A 21 -7.66 0.75 -3.05
CA ILE A 21 -7.58 -0.66 -2.62
C ILE A 21 -7.38 -0.73 -1.11
N ALA A 22 -6.42 0.01 -0.56
CA ALA A 22 -6.13 0.02 0.88
C ALA A 22 -7.33 0.51 1.71
N GLU A 23 -8.06 1.55 1.26
CA GLU A 23 -9.32 1.98 1.90
C GLU A 23 -10.37 0.87 1.87
N SER A 24 -10.52 0.18 0.73
CA SER A 24 -11.48 -0.92 0.57
C SER A 24 -11.14 -2.09 1.50
N GLU A 25 -9.87 -2.45 1.62
CA GLU A 25 -9.39 -3.49 2.54
C GLU A 25 -9.56 -3.08 4.00
N ARG A 26 -9.25 -1.81 4.34
CA ARG A 26 -9.43 -1.27 5.69
C ARG A 26 -10.89 -1.37 6.12
N GLU A 27 -11.81 -0.95 5.26
CA GLU A 27 -13.26 -1.00 5.50
C GLU A 27 -13.76 -2.45 5.59
N ALA A 28 -13.44 -3.29 4.60
CA ALA A 28 -13.89 -4.67 4.54
C ALA A 28 -13.40 -5.50 5.75
N MET A 29 -12.19 -5.22 6.23
CA MET A 29 -11.62 -5.90 7.39
C MET A 29 -11.95 -5.20 8.71
N GLY A 30 -12.50 -3.99 8.72
CA GLY A 30 -12.78 -3.24 9.96
C GLY A 30 -11.53 -3.08 10.84
N VAL A 31 -10.43 -2.60 10.25
CA VAL A 31 -9.16 -2.35 10.93
C VAL A 31 -8.83 -0.86 10.96
N ASP A 32 -7.95 -0.43 11.86
CA ASP A 32 -7.59 0.99 11.98
C ASP A 32 -6.61 1.46 10.89
N ILE A 33 -5.73 0.57 10.43
CA ILE A 33 -4.66 0.86 9.46
C ILE A 33 -4.63 -0.26 8.42
N ALA A 34 -4.40 0.10 7.16
CA ALA A 34 -4.14 -0.86 6.09
C ALA A 34 -2.90 -0.46 5.28
N PHE A 35 -2.16 -1.48 4.84
CA PHE A 35 -0.97 -1.36 4.00
C PHE A 35 -1.15 -2.16 2.72
N VAL A 36 -0.91 -1.53 1.58
CA VAL A 36 -0.91 -2.17 0.26
C VAL A 36 0.41 -1.89 -0.43
N HIS A 37 1.09 -2.92 -0.92
CA HIS A 37 2.31 -2.72 -1.69
C HIS A 37 1.99 -2.45 -3.16
N GLN A 38 2.84 -1.66 -3.83
CA GLN A 38 2.67 -1.28 -5.24
C GLN A 38 2.61 -2.48 -6.20
N GLY A 39 3.19 -3.62 -5.80
CA GLY A 39 3.20 -4.88 -6.54
C GLY A 39 1.84 -5.57 -6.68
N GLU A 40 0.76 -5.09 -6.06
CA GLU A 40 -0.59 -5.67 -6.23
C GLU A 40 -1.17 -5.32 -7.61
N MET A 41 -0.86 -4.13 -8.13
CA MET A 41 -1.45 -3.61 -9.37
C MET A 41 -0.51 -3.72 -10.56
N ARG A 42 -1.07 -3.93 -11.75
CA ARG A 42 -0.35 -3.94 -13.04
C ARG A 42 -0.67 -2.73 -13.92
N LYS A 43 -1.88 -2.15 -13.84
CA LYS A 43 -2.31 -0.99 -14.64
C LYS A 43 -3.27 -0.07 -13.87
N SER A 44 -3.42 1.17 -14.34
CA SER A 44 -4.46 2.10 -13.87
C SER A 44 -5.87 1.60 -14.22
N LEU A 45 -6.87 2.01 -13.45
CA LEU A 45 -8.28 1.75 -13.76
C LEU A 45 -8.86 2.92 -14.57
N LYS A 46 -9.25 2.65 -15.82
CA LYS A 46 -9.86 3.66 -16.69
C LYS A 46 -11.27 3.99 -16.23
N LYS A 47 -11.66 5.25 -16.37
CA LYS A 47 -13.04 5.69 -16.19
C LYS A 47 -13.97 4.95 -17.16
N GLY A 48 -15.16 4.61 -16.67
CA GLY A 48 -16.19 3.94 -17.46
C GLY A 48 -16.80 2.77 -16.70
N LYS A 49 -17.43 1.84 -17.43
CA LYS A 49 -17.94 0.60 -16.85
C LYS A 49 -16.76 -0.28 -16.46
N ILE A 50 -16.57 -0.49 -15.17
CA ILE A 50 -15.58 -1.43 -14.63
C ILE A 50 -16.18 -2.83 -14.63
N THR A 51 -15.46 -3.78 -15.21
CA THR A 51 -15.83 -5.20 -15.24
C THR A 51 -14.95 -6.01 -14.29
N VAL A 52 -15.36 -7.24 -13.99
CA VAL A 52 -14.55 -8.18 -13.21
C VAL A 52 -13.26 -8.55 -13.95
N GLU A 53 -13.29 -8.62 -15.29
CA GLU A 53 -12.11 -8.84 -16.13
C GLU A 53 -11.08 -7.72 -15.99
N ASP A 54 -11.53 -6.46 -15.87
CA ASP A 54 -10.63 -5.33 -15.59
C ASP A 54 -9.90 -5.53 -14.26
N LEU A 55 -10.58 -6.05 -13.23
CA LEU A 55 -9.96 -6.34 -11.94
C LEU A 55 -8.94 -7.49 -12.06
N TYR A 56 -9.28 -8.60 -12.73
CA TYR A 56 -8.33 -9.70 -12.94
C TYR A 56 -7.14 -9.31 -13.82
N THR A 57 -7.30 -8.34 -14.71
CA THR A 57 -6.20 -7.86 -15.58
C THR A 57 -5.32 -6.85 -14.85
N ASN A 58 -5.93 -5.96 -14.06
CA ASN A 58 -5.24 -4.81 -13.49
C ASN A 58 -4.76 -5.04 -12.04
N VAL A 59 -5.39 -5.95 -11.29
CA VAL A 59 -5.03 -6.37 -9.92
C VAL A 59 -5.04 -7.92 -9.84
N PRO A 60 -4.12 -8.60 -10.56
CA PRO A 60 -4.22 -10.04 -10.82
C PRO A 60 -3.79 -10.96 -9.67
N MET A 61 -3.16 -10.43 -8.62
CA MET A 61 -2.36 -11.25 -7.70
C MET A 61 -3.19 -12.22 -6.86
N GLY A 62 -4.48 -11.93 -6.64
CA GLY A 62 -5.37 -12.85 -5.92
C GLY A 62 -4.89 -13.18 -4.51
N HIS A 63 -4.09 -12.29 -3.90
CA HIS A 63 -3.61 -12.45 -2.55
C HIS A 63 -4.76 -12.36 -1.55
N ASN A 64 -4.61 -13.05 -0.42
CA ASN A 64 -5.55 -12.92 0.70
C ASN A 64 -5.18 -11.71 1.56
N VAL A 65 -6.19 -10.95 1.97
CA VAL A 65 -6.02 -9.87 2.94
C VAL A 65 -5.86 -10.47 4.34
N SER A 66 -4.78 -10.11 5.03
CA SER A 66 -4.49 -10.62 6.38
C SER A 66 -4.74 -9.53 7.43
N LYS A 67 -5.44 -9.90 8.52
CA LYS A 67 -5.64 -9.03 9.69
C LYS A 67 -4.69 -9.40 10.81
N LEU A 68 -4.00 -8.40 11.35
CA LEU A 68 -3.03 -8.54 12.43
C LEU A 68 -3.30 -7.51 13.53
N ILE A 69 -2.93 -7.83 14.77
CA ILE A 69 -2.80 -6.86 15.86
C ILE A 69 -1.31 -6.61 16.03
N LEU A 70 -0.89 -5.35 15.89
CA LEU A 70 0.51 -4.94 15.96
C LEU A 70 0.69 -3.86 17.04
N THR A 71 1.85 -3.86 17.70
CA THR A 71 2.26 -2.75 18.57
C THR A 71 2.71 -1.55 17.73
N GLY A 72 2.77 -0.37 18.35
CA GLY A 72 3.32 0.84 17.69
C GLY A 72 4.74 0.64 17.16
N ASP A 73 5.58 -0.08 17.90
CA ASP A 73 6.96 -0.40 17.48
C ASP A 73 6.99 -1.33 16.26
N GLN A 74 6.08 -2.30 16.19
CA GLN A 74 5.95 -3.19 15.02
C GLN A 74 5.46 -2.43 13.78
N ILE A 75 4.50 -1.51 13.96
CA ILE A 75 4.03 -0.63 12.88
C ILE A 75 5.17 0.25 12.37
N LYS A 76 5.93 0.88 13.30
CA LYS A 76 7.09 1.69 12.96
C LYS A 76 8.14 0.88 12.18
N LEU A 77 8.45 -0.34 12.65
CA LEU A 77 9.39 -1.22 11.97
C LEU A 77 8.92 -1.59 10.55
N ALA A 78 7.63 -1.90 10.37
CA ALA A 78 7.06 -2.19 9.05
C ALA A 78 7.19 -0.99 8.10
N LEU A 79 6.99 0.24 8.59
CA LEU A 79 7.18 1.45 7.81
C LEU A 79 8.65 1.68 7.44
N GLU A 80 9.59 1.48 8.36
CA GLU A 80 11.03 1.64 8.10
C GLU A 80 11.57 0.63 7.07
N GLN A 81 10.98 -0.57 7.01
CA GLN A 81 11.37 -1.61 6.04
C GLN A 81 11.22 -1.19 4.57
N GLN A 82 10.43 -0.14 4.28
CA GLN A 82 10.27 0.42 2.93
C GLN A 82 11.60 0.83 2.29
N TRP A 83 12.61 1.21 3.09
CA TRP A 83 13.91 1.70 2.61
C TRP A 83 15.06 0.70 2.78
N THR A 84 14.76 -0.56 3.14
CA THR A 84 15.79 -1.59 3.43
C THR A 84 16.16 -2.46 2.23
N LYS A 85 15.43 -2.35 1.12
CA LYS A 85 15.56 -3.22 -0.05
C LYS A 85 16.15 -2.46 -1.23
N ASP A 86 16.86 -3.20 -2.09
CA ASP A 86 17.41 -2.67 -3.35
C ASP A 86 16.35 -2.54 -4.46
N TYR A 87 15.06 -2.66 -4.11
CA TYR A 87 13.92 -2.54 -5.01
C TYR A 87 12.80 -1.73 -4.35
N GLU A 88 11.88 -1.21 -5.16
CA GLU A 88 10.73 -0.42 -4.71
C GLU A 88 9.85 -1.22 -3.75
N ASN A 89 9.84 -0.83 -2.48
CA ASN A 89 9.11 -1.48 -1.39
C ASN A 89 8.22 -0.49 -0.62
N ARG A 90 7.91 0.68 -1.20
CA ARG A 90 7.00 1.64 -0.55
C ARG A 90 5.60 1.07 -0.40
N LEU A 91 5.04 1.25 0.79
CA LEU A 91 3.70 0.86 1.20
C LEU A 91 2.76 2.03 0.99
N GLN A 92 1.66 1.79 0.28
CA GLN A 92 0.51 2.66 0.40
C GLN A 92 -0.12 2.44 1.77
N THR A 93 -0.18 3.50 2.57
CA THR A 93 -0.75 3.49 3.92
C THR A 93 -2.06 4.26 3.95
N VAL A 94 -3.05 3.76 4.68
CA VAL A 94 -4.29 4.48 5.03
C VAL A 94 -4.63 4.27 6.50
N GLY A 95 -5.29 5.25 7.13
CA GLY A 95 -5.60 5.22 8.56
C GLY A 95 -4.47 5.66 9.49
N LEU A 96 -3.30 5.99 8.92
CA LEU A 96 -2.15 6.55 9.62
C LEU A 96 -1.49 7.62 8.74
N THR A 97 -0.96 8.66 9.37
CA THR A 97 -0.06 9.64 8.74
C THR A 97 1.32 9.52 9.36
N TYR A 98 2.36 9.61 8.53
CA TYR A 98 3.75 9.63 8.99
C TYR A 98 4.60 10.49 8.05
N ASP A 99 5.68 11.04 8.60
CA ASP A 99 6.76 11.65 7.83
C ASP A 99 7.99 10.74 7.90
N TRP A 100 8.87 10.84 6.91
CA TRP A 100 10.10 10.06 6.86
C TRP A 100 11.28 10.95 6.47
N GLU A 101 12.46 10.59 6.97
CA GLU A 101 13.71 11.27 6.64
C GLU A 101 14.67 10.29 5.95
N ALA A 102 15.08 10.61 4.72
CA ALA A 102 15.97 9.74 3.93
C ALA A 102 17.33 9.44 4.59
N LYS A 103 17.76 10.31 5.51
CA LYS A 103 19.03 10.18 6.24
C LYS A 103 18.87 9.58 7.63
N ALA A 104 17.65 9.26 8.05
CA ALA A 104 17.43 8.60 9.32
C ALA A 104 18.08 7.21 9.28
N GLN A 105 18.70 6.85 10.41
CA GLN A 105 19.25 5.52 10.58
C GLN A 105 18.08 4.56 10.82
N LEU A 106 17.98 3.51 10.00
CA LEU A 106 17.00 2.44 10.19
C LEU A 106 17.13 1.89 11.61
N ALA A 107 16.03 1.72 12.35
CA ALA A 107 16.11 1.08 13.64
C ALA A 107 16.66 -0.34 13.44
N ALA A 108 17.67 -0.71 14.23
CA ALA A 108 18.23 -2.06 14.15
C ALA A 108 17.11 -3.06 14.46
N ALA A 109 16.69 -3.81 13.44
CA ALA A 109 15.76 -4.91 13.63
C ALA A 109 16.45 -5.98 14.49
N SER A 110 16.23 -5.94 15.81
CA SER A 110 16.43 -7.13 16.65
C SER A 110 15.30 -8.10 16.33
N LEU A 111 15.43 -8.79 15.20
CA LEU A 111 14.67 -9.99 14.91
C LEU A 111 15.18 -11.06 15.90
N CYS A 112 14.33 -11.42 16.86
CA CYS A 112 14.49 -12.68 17.59
C CYS A 112 14.19 -13.86 16.67
#